data_AF-A0A1X0ISA0-F1
#
_entry.id   AF-A0A1X0ISA0-F1
#
_cell.length_a   1.000
_cell.length_b   1.000
_cell.length_c   1.000
_cell.angle_alpha   90.00
_cell.angle_beta   90.00
_cell.angle_gamma   90.00
#
_symmetry.space_group_name_H-M   'P 1'
#
loop_
_entity.id
_entity.type
_entity.pdbx_description
1 polymer ?
#
loop_
_entity_poly.entity_id
_entity_poly.type
_entity_poly.pdbx_seq_one_letter_code
_entity_poly.pdbx_strand_id
1 'polypeptide(L)'
;ILAHSRYTGQLNVPDQFTRLILSLIATGIAPGSFYQAHATGERPLAHYDGLPADFTASAITALGPIEGFHTYDSVNPHADGISLDNFVDWLIDAGYPIQRIDNYTEWFNRFDTAIRGLPEKQKQHSLLPLLHAYRYPQHAHNGAFLPAVRFREGVHTAQNTDIPHLTRDLIVKYATDLRQLGLL
;
A
#
# COMPACT_ATOMS: atom_id res chain seq x y z
N ILE A 1 8.28 0.22 -3.13
CA ILE A 1 8.99 -0.18 -1.89
C ILE A 1 8.23 0.43 -0.71
N LEU A 2 7.91 -0.39 0.29
CA LEU A 2 7.18 -0.01 1.50
C LEU A 2 8.12 0.17 2.70
N ALA A 3 7.56 0.56 3.85
CA ALA A 3 8.31 0.74 5.09
C ALA A 3 9.00 -0.55 5.54
N HIS A 4 10.01 -0.41 6.40
CA HIS A 4 10.62 -1.55 7.06
C HIS A 4 9.57 -2.25 7.93
N SER A 5 9.49 -3.58 7.81
CA SER A 5 8.51 -4.41 8.53
C SER A 5 8.66 -4.43 10.06
N ARG A 6 9.87 -4.23 10.60
CA ARG A 6 10.18 -4.39 12.04
C ARG A 6 10.52 -3.09 12.77
N TYR A 7 11.33 -2.22 12.17
CA TYR A 7 11.80 -1.00 12.87
C TYR A 7 10.77 0.13 12.81
N THR A 8 10.41 0.67 13.98
CA THR A 8 9.43 1.75 14.15
C THR A 8 10.00 3.12 13.77
N GLY A 9 9.13 4.06 13.43
CA GLY A 9 9.48 5.43 13.04
C GLY A 9 10.16 5.55 11.67
N GLN A 10 10.23 4.46 10.90
CA GLN A 10 10.93 4.40 9.60
C GLN A 10 9.91 4.44 8.45
N LEU A 11 9.50 5.65 8.06
CA LEU A 11 8.59 5.87 6.93
C LEU A 11 9.21 6.78 5.87
N ASN A 12 9.01 6.44 4.60
CA ASN A 12 9.15 7.40 3.51
C ASN A 12 7.91 8.30 3.50
N VAL A 13 7.92 9.37 4.30
CA VAL A 13 6.74 10.24 4.52
C VAL A 13 6.18 10.84 3.22
N PRO A 14 7.01 11.30 2.25
CA PRO A 14 6.50 11.83 0.99
C PRO A 14 5.89 10.78 0.04
N ASP A 15 6.09 9.49 0.27
CA ASP A 15 5.60 8.41 -0.60
C ASP A 15 4.07 8.36 -0.71
N GLN A 16 3.56 7.98 -1.88
CA GLN A 16 2.13 7.90 -2.15
C GLN A 16 1.39 6.97 -1.18
N PHE A 17 1.96 5.82 -0.82
CA PHE A 17 1.33 4.88 0.08
C PHE A 17 1.25 5.44 1.50
N THR A 18 2.33 6.02 2.00
CA THR A 18 2.35 6.68 3.32
C THR A 18 1.30 7.80 3.39
N ARG A 19 1.22 8.64 2.34
CA ARG A 19 0.23 9.70 2.22
C ARG A 19 -1.20 9.16 2.20
N LEU A 20 -1.45 8.04 1.54
CA LEU A 20 -2.76 7.40 1.49
C LEU A 20 -3.19 6.91 2.88
N ILE A 21 -2.34 6.17 3.59
CA ILE A 21 -2.65 5.67 4.94
C ILE A 21 -2.92 6.82 5.91
N LEU A 22 -2.10 7.88 5.89
CA LEU A 22 -2.35 9.09 6.68
C LEU A 22 -3.73 9.67 6.35
N SER A 23 -4.05 9.82 5.07
CA SER A 23 -5.28 10.49 4.63
C SER A 23 -6.53 9.68 4.99
N LEU A 24 -6.48 8.36 4.85
CA LEU A 24 -7.59 7.47 5.24
C LEU A 24 -7.91 7.60 6.73
N ILE A 25 -6.88 7.59 7.58
CA ILE A 25 -7.06 7.68 9.03
C ILE A 25 -7.48 9.10 9.44
N ALA A 26 -6.82 10.12 8.90
CA ALA A 26 -7.08 11.52 9.28
C ALA A 26 -8.46 12.01 8.83
N THR A 27 -8.97 11.52 7.69
CA THR A 27 -10.33 11.87 7.22
C THR A 27 -11.41 10.92 7.73
N GLY A 28 -11.04 9.72 8.17
CA GLY A 28 -11.97 8.72 8.68
C GLY A 28 -12.91 8.13 7.62
N ILE A 29 -12.59 8.27 6.32
CA ILE A 29 -13.43 7.74 5.24
C ILE A 29 -12.63 7.02 4.15
N ALA A 30 -13.17 5.90 3.68
CA ALA A 30 -12.65 5.09 2.58
C ALA A 30 -13.77 4.78 1.56
N PRO A 31 -13.46 4.44 0.30
CA PRO A 31 -14.48 4.03 -0.64
C PRO A 31 -14.98 2.61 -0.30
N GLY A 32 -16.13 2.23 -0.86
CA GLY A 32 -16.61 0.84 -0.81
C GLY A 32 -15.59 -0.13 -1.40
N SER A 33 -14.94 0.28 -2.49
CA SER A 33 -13.74 -0.34 -3.05
C SER A 33 -12.87 0.72 -3.75
N PHE A 34 -11.55 0.57 -3.70
CA PHE A 34 -10.62 1.36 -4.53
C PHE A 34 -10.65 0.96 -6.02
N TYR A 35 -11.32 -0.14 -6.34
CA TYR A 35 -11.30 -0.78 -7.64
C TYR A 35 -12.69 -0.79 -8.27
N GLN A 36 -12.74 -0.87 -9.60
CA GLN A 36 -13.99 -0.90 -10.36
C GLN A 36 -14.80 -2.14 -10.00
N ALA A 37 -16.07 -1.92 -9.63
CA ALA A 37 -16.98 -3.01 -9.32
C ALA A 37 -17.20 -3.93 -10.53
N HIS A 38 -17.30 -5.24 -10.28
CA HIS A 38 -17.79 -6.18 -11.27
C HIS A 38 -19.33 -6.19 -11.30
N ALA A 39 -19.90 -6.72 -12.38
CA ALA A 39 -21.35 -6.84 -12.55
C ALA A 39 -22.05 -7.64 -11.44
N THR A 40 -21.30 -8.44 -10.67
CA THR A 40 -21.79 -9.33 -9.61
C THR A 40 -22.03 -8.60 -8.27
N GLY A 41 -21.63 -7.34 -8.12
CA GLY A 41 -21.79 -6.57 -6.87
C GLY A 41 -20.80 -6.93 -5.75
N GLU A 42 -19.98 -7.98 -5.95
CA GLU A 42 -18.88 -8.33 -5.04
C GLU A 42 -17.67 -7.43 -5.26
N ARG A 43 -16.84 -7.25 -4.21
CA ARG A 43 -15.56 -6.54 -4.35
C ARG A 43 -14.66 -7.29 -5.32
N PRO A 44 -14.02 -6.60 -6.27
CA PRO A 44 -13.13 -7.25 -7.22
C PRO A 44 -11.87 -7.77 -6.53
N LEU A 45 -11.35 -8.91 -7.01
CA LEU A 45 -10.05 -9.42 -6.57
C LEU A 45 -8.93 -8.56 -7.15
N ALA A 46 -8.19 -7.90 -6.27
CA ALA A 46 -7.07 -7.04 -6.63
C ALA A 46 -5.83 -7.38 -5.79
N HIS A 47 -4.67 -6.98 -6.30
CA HIS A 47 -3.38 -7.12 -5.65
C HIS A 47 -2.69 -5.75 -5.59
N TYR A 48 -2.09 -5.44 -4.44
CA TYR A 48 -1.25 -4.27 -4.28
C TYR A 48 0.22 -4.65 -4.40
N ASP A 49 0.85 -4.22 -5.50
CA ASP A 49 2.25 -4.49 -5.79
C ASP A 49 3.17 -3.62 -4.90
N GLY A 50 3.56 -4.20 -3.77
CA GLY A 50 4.48 -3.59 -2.82
C GLY A 50 5.32 -4.64 -2.10
N LEU A 51 6.58 -4.27 -1.83
CA LEU A 51 7.53 -5.08 -1.06
C LEU A 51 8.08 -4.27 0.13
N PRO A 52 8.19 -4.86 1.33
CA PRO A 52 8.85 -4.22 2.48
C PRO A 52 10.31 -3.87 2.20
N ALA A 53 10.76 -2.68 2.64
CA ALA A 53 12.12 -2.21 2.38
C ALA A 53 13.21 -3.17 2.89
N ASP A 54 13.00 -3.83 4.02
CA ASP A 54 13.96 -4.76 4.59
C ASP A 54 14.12 -6.04 3.77
N PHE A 55 13.02 -6.54 3.20
CA PHE A 55 13.10 -7.62 2.23
C PHE A 55 13.85 -7.19 0.97
N THR A 56 13.47 -6.04 0.38
CA THR A 56 14.11 -5.53 -0.85
C THR A 56 15.61 -5.30 -0.64
N ALA A 57 16.04 -4.71 0.48
CA ALA A 57 17.45 -4.50 0.79
C ALA A 57 18.21 -5.82 0.99
N SER A 58 17.60 -6.79 1.66
CA SER A 58 18.16 -8.14 1.83
C SER A 58 18.34 -8.85 0.49
N ALA A 59 17.33 -8.81 -0.38
CA ALA A 59 17.36 -9.41 -1.71
C ALA A 59 18.45 -8.77 -2.59
N ILE A 60 18.56 -7.43 -2.63
CA ILE A 60 19.63 -6.73 -3.36
C ILE A 60 21.00 -7.18 -2.88
N THR A 61 21.19 -7.32 -1.56
CA THR A 61 22.47 -7.74 -0.98
C THR A 61 22.81 -9.18 -1.36
N ALA A 62 21.82 -10.08 -1.35
CA ALA A 62 22.02 -11.48 -1.68
C ALA A 62 22.23 -11.74 -3.18
N LEU A 63 21.57 -10.94 -4.04
CA LEU A 63 21.66 -11.07 -5.50
C LEU A 63 22.80 -10.27 -6.12
N GLY A 64 23.34 -9.26 -5.42
CA GLY A 64 24.37 -8.36 -5.94
C GLY A 64 25.75 -8.98 -6.29
N PRO A 65 26.28 -9.98 -5.56
CA PRO A 65 27.65 -10.48 -5.79
C PRO A 65 27.72 -11.55 -6.88
N ILE A 66 27.20 -11.24 -8.07
CA ILE A 66 27.18 -12.13 -9.23
C ILE A 66 28.01 -11.57 -10.38
N GLU A 67 28.76 -12.44 -11.06
CA GLU A 67 29.51 -12.07 -12.27
C GLU A 67 28.55 -11.79 -13.44
N GLY A 68 28.90 -10.81 -14.28
CA GLY A 68 28.14 -10.45 -15.47
C GLY A 68 27.04 -9.40 -15.24
N PHE A 69 26.11 -9.30 -16.18
CA PHE A 69 25.00 -8.34 -16.14
C PHE A 69 23.67 -9.07 -15.96
N HIS A 70 22.95 -8.72 -14.90
CA HIS A 70 21.67 -9.32 -14.55
C HIS A 70 20.65 -8.24 -14.22
N THR A 71 19.41 -8.43 -14.69
CA THR A 71 18.28 -7.55 -14.40
C THR A 71 17.21 -8.34 -13.67
N TYR A 72 16.68 -7.75 -12.59
CA TYR A 72 15.62 -8.30 -11.77
C TYR A 72 14.51 -7.28 -11.59
N ASP A 73 13.27 -7.69 -11.84
CA ASP A 73 12.08 -6.89 -11.55
C ASP A 73 11.64 -7.14 -10.10
N SER A 74 12.00 -6.21 -9.20
CA SER A 74 11.68 -6.30 -7.76
C SER A 74 10.24 -5.88 -7.49
N VAL A 75 9.31 -6.76 -7.88
CA VAL A 75 7.86 -6.60 -7.71
C VAL A 75 7.29 -7.73 -6.87
N ASN A 76 6.08 -7.55 -6.34
CA ASN A 76 5.33 -8.58 -5.65
C ASN A 76 4.44 -9.34 -6.67
N PRO A 77 4.74 -10.62 -7.00
CA PRO A 77 4.03 -11.35 -8.04
C PRO A 77 2.77 -12.08 -7.57
N HIS A 78 2.42 -12.00 -6.29
CA HIS A 78 1.40 -12.85 -5.70
C HIS A 78 0.00 -12.55 -6.26
N ALA A 79 -0.77 -13.60 -6.53
CA ALA A 79 -2.20 -13.51 -6.83
C ALA A 79 -3.03 -13.82 -5.57
N ASP A 80 -2.72 -13.11 -4.49
CA ASP A 80 -3.22 -13.36 -3.13
C ASP A 80 -4.49 -12.58 -2.76
N GLY A 81 -4.97 -11.70 -3.65
CA GLY A 81 -6.13 -10.86 -3.38
C GLY A 81 -5.89 -9.80 -2.30
N ILE A 82 -4.64 -9.50 -1.94
CA ILE A 82 -4.28 -8.50 -0.93
C ILE A 82 -4.13 -7.13 -1.60
N SER A 83 -5.04 -6.22 -1.29
CA SER A 83 -5.21 -4.94 -1.97
C SER A 83 -5.39 -3.76 -1.01
N LEU A 84 -5.57 -2.55 -1.56
CA LEU A 84 -5.93 -1.36 -0.77
C LEU A 84 -7.22 -1.55 0.04
N ASP A 85 -8.16 -2.37 -0.45
CA ASP A 85 -9.40 -2.65 0.30
C ASP A 85 -9.11 -3.46 1.55
N ASN A 86 -8.25 -4.47 1.47
CA ASN A 86 -7.83 -5.25 2.64
C ASN A 86 -7.09 -4.38 3.64
N PHE A 87 -6.30 -3.40 3.17
CA PHE A 87 -5.59 -2.48 4.06
C PHE A 87 -6.55 -1.61 4.87
N VAL A 88 -7.63 -1.13 4.25
CA VAL A 88 -8.70 -0.42 4.95
C VAL A 88 -9.38 -1.32 5.97
N ASP A 89 -9.71 -2.56 5.60
CA ASP A 89 -10.34 -3.52 6.53
C ASP A 89 -9.42 -3.78 7.74
N TRP A 90 -8.12 -3.97 7.51
CA TRP A 90 -7.14 -4.16 8.57
C TRP A 90 -6.97 -2.96 9.51
N LEU A 91 -7.08 -1.73 8.99
CA LEU A 91 -7.10 -0.51 9.79
C LEU A 91 -8.38 -0.41 10.63
N ILE A 92 -9.53 -0.72 10.05
CA ILE A 92 -10.82 -0.75 10.78
C ILE A 92 -10.76 -1.80 11.90
N ASP A 93 -10.32 -3.01 11.60
CA ASP A 93 -10.17 -4.09 12.57
C ASP A 93 -9.17 -3.76 13.69
N ALA A 94 -8.21 -2.87 13.41
CA ALA A 94 -7.25 -2.35 14.39
C ALA A 94 -7.80 -1.20 15.24
N GLY A 95 -9.06 -0.80 15.02
CA GLY A 95 -9.76 0.22 15.81
C GLY A 95 -9.63 1.65 15.26
N TYR A 96 -9.10 1.85 14.06
CA TYR A 96 -9.09 3.17 13.43
C TYR A 96 -10.50 3.50 12.90
N PRO A 97 -11.06 4.68 13.21
CA PRO A 97 -12.45 5.02 12.89
C PRO A 97 -12.60 5.41 11.41
N ILE A 98 -12.62 4.41 10.53
CA ILE A 98 -12.76 4.59 9.09
C ILE A 98 -14.13 4.05 8.65
N GLN A 99 -14.97 4.93 8.12
CA GLN A 99 -16.24 4.57 7.52
C GLN A 99 -16.10 4.36 6.02
N ARG A 100 -16.69 3.29 5.49
CA ARG A 100 -16.79 3.09 4.04
C ARG A 100 -17.99 3.82 3.45
N ILE A 101 -17.80 4.43 2.29
CA ILE A 101 -18.83 5.05 1.46
C ILE A 101 -18.89 4.26 0.15
N ASP A 102 -19.98 3.54 -0.09
CA ASP A 102 -20.08 2.59 -1.20
C ASP A 102 -19.96 3.26 -2.58
N ASN A 103 -20.55 4.44 -2.75
CA ASN A 103 -20.44 5.19 -4.00
C ASN A 103 -19.07 5.88 -4.10
N TYR A 104 -18.24 5.44 -5.04
CA TYR A 104 -16.88 5.98 -5.23
C TYR A 104 -16.85 7.49 -5.50
N THR A 105 -17.75 8.00 -6.34
CA THR A 105 -17.82 9.43 -6.65
C THR A 105 -18.19 10.25 -5.43
N GLU A 106 -19.13 9.75 -4.62
CA GLU A 106 -19.51 10.36 -3.35
C GLU A 106 -18.33 10.35 -2.37
N TRP A 107 -17.67 9.21 -2.21
CA TRP A 107 -16.46 9.09 -1.41
C TRP A 107 -15.42 10.12 -1.85
N PHE A 108 -15.10 10.19 -3.14
CA PHE A 108 -14.07 11.08 -3.67
C PHE A 108 -14.38 12.55 -3.35
N ASN A 109 -15.63 12.99 -3.55
CA ASN A 109 -16.04 14.37 -3.25
C ASN A 109 -15.93 14.70 -1.75
N ARG A 110 -16.34 13.77 -0.89
CA ARG A 110 -16.22 13.93 0.57
C ARG A 110 -14.76 13.90 1.02
N PHE A 111 -13.95 13.02 0.43
CA PHE A 111 -12.54 12.86 0.72
C PHE A 111 -11.72 14.08 0.29
N ASP A 112 -11.97 14.66 -0.89
CA ASP A 112 -11.36 15.91 -1.34
C ASP A 112 -11.68 17.06 -0.36
N THR A 113 -12.94 17.18 0.03
CA THR A 113 -13.38 18.20 1.01
C THR A 113 -12.69 17.99 2.36
N ALA A 114 -12.69 16.76 2.88
CA ALA A 114 -12.10 16.43 4.18
C ALA A 114 -10.58 16.67 4.20
N ILE A 115 -9.86 16.24 3.16
CA ILE A 115 -8.41 16.46 3.04
C ILE A 115 -8.07 17.95 3.03
N ARG A 116 -8.83 18.78 2.30
CA ARG A 116 -8.64 20.23 2.28
C ARG A 116 -8.97 20.89 3.61
N GLY A 117 -9.81 20.26 4.43
CA GLY A 117 -10.13 20.69 5.79
C GLY A 117 -9.12 20.27 6.86
N LEU A 118 -8.14 19.41 6.55
CA LEU A 118 -7.16 18.93 7.54
C LEU A 118 -6.30 20.07 8.13
N PRO A 119 -5.82 19.93 9.37
CA PRO A 119 -4.76 20.77 9.93
C PRO A 119 -3.54 20.81 9.00
N GLU A 120 -2.84 21.95 8.97
CA GLU A 120 -1.80 22.22 7.97
C GLU A 120 -0.70 21.15 7.92
N LYS A 121 -0.25 20.68 9.09
CA LYS A 121 0.75 19.60 9.18
C LYS A 121 0.25 18.32 8.49
N GLN A 122 -0.98 17.89 8.78
CA GLN A 122 -1.55 16.68 8.17
C GLN A 122 -1.81 16.88 6.68
N LYS A 123 -2.32 18.05 6.28
CA LYS A 123 -2.59 18.40 4.90
C LYS A 123 -1.35 18.33 4.01
N GLN A 124 -0.23 18.87 4.46
CA GLN A 124 1.05 18.84 3.73
C GLN A 124 1.58 17.41 3.49
N HIS A 125 1.32 16.52 4.45
CA HIS A 125 1.70 15.10 4.38
C HIS A 125 0.57 14.18 3.89
N SER A 126 -0.58 14.74 3.52
CA SER A 126 -1.72 13.99 2.99
C SER A 126 -1.56 13.65 1.50
N LEU A 127 -2.55 12.96 0.97
CA LEU A 127 -2.68 12.61 -0.43
C LEU A 127 -3.10 13.81 -1.30
N LEU A 128 -3.34 15.00 -0.72
CA LEU A 128 -3.80 16.19 -1.45
C LEU A 128 -3.03 16.45 -2.78
N PRO A 129 -1.69 16.40 -2.83
CA PRO A 129 -0.95 16.66 -4.07
C PRO A 129 -1.18 15.58 -5.15
N LEU A 130 -1.54 14.37 -4.73
CA LEU A 130 -1.71 13.17 -5.57
C LEU A 130 -3.19 12.78 -5.72
N LEU A 131 -4.11 13.60 -5.23
CA LEU A 131 -5.53 13.24 -5.12
C LEU A 131 -6.16 12.96 -6.49
N HIS A 132 -5.68 13.65 -7.54
CA HIS A 132 -6.14 13.45 -8.91
C HIS A 132 -5.98 12.00 -9.41
N ALA A 133 -4.98 11.25 -8.90
CA ALA A 133 -4.76 9.86 -9.26
C ALA A 133 -5.86 8.91 -8.75
N TYR A 134 -6.68 9.38 -7.81
CA TYR A 134 -7.79 8.63 -7.21
C TYR A 134 -9.16 9.14 -7.67
N ARG A 135 -9.22 9.99 -8.71
CA ARG A 135 -10.49 10.53 -9.23
C ARG A 135 -11.45 9.46 -9.73
N TYR A 136 -10.91 8.35 -10.21
CA TYR A 136 -11.67 7.20 -10.69
C TYR A 136 -11.15 5.92 -10.04
N PRO A 137 -12.03 4.92 -9.81
CA PRO A 137 -11.60 3.63 -9.28
C PRO A 137 -10.62 2.96 -10.24
N GLN A 138 -9.64 2.27 -9.68
CA GLN A 138 -8.61 1.57 -10.44
C GLN A 138 -9.18 0.29 -11.07
N HIS A 139 -8.53 -0.21 -12.13
CA HIS A 139 -8.85 -1.54 -12.64
C HIS A 139 -8.25 -2.58 -11.69
N ALA A 140 -9.07 -3.54 -11.28
CA ALA A 140 -8.58 -4.64 -10.46
C ALA A 140 -7.67 -5.56 -11.28
N HIS A 141 -6.55 -5.93 -10.69
CA HIS A 141 -5.63 -6.93 -11.23
C HIS A 141 -5.14 -7.77 -10.06
N ASN A 142 -5.20 -9.10 -10.17
CA ASN A 142 -4.73 -10.01 -9.13
C ASN A 142 -3.43 -10.70 -9.58
N GLY A 143 -2.29 -10.22 -9.08
CA GLY A 143 -0.95 -10.58 -9.54
C GLY A 143 -0.09 -9.36 -9.91
N ALA A 144 1.18 -9.59 -10.21
CA ALA A 144 2.05 -8.54 -10.77
C ALA A 144 1.73 -8.28 -12.26
N PHE A 145 1.86 -7.02 -12.66
CA PHE A 145 1.85 -6.62 -14.08
C PHE A 145 3.10 -7.06 -14.82
N LEU A 146 4.23 -7.20 -14.11
CA LEU A 146 5.52 -7.60 -14.64
C LEU A 146 5.88 -9.03 -14.21
N PRO A 147 6.50 -9.85 -15.09
CA PRO A 147 6.97 -11.17 -14.70
C PRO A 147 8.13 -11.07 -13.71
N ALA A 148 7.91 -11.46 -12.45
CA ALA A 148 8.95 -11.46 -11.40
C ALA A 148 9.77 -12.77 -11.37
N VAL A 149 9.76 -13.58 -12.44
CA VAL A 149 10.27 -14.97 -12.43
C VAL A 149 11.72 -15.03 -11.97
N ARG A 150 12.61 -14.27 -12.63
CA ARG A 150 14.04 -14.25 -12.29
C ARG A 150 14.32 -13.73 -10.88
N PHE A 151 13.55 -12.74 -10.43
CA PHE A 151 13.72 -12.17 -9.10
C PHE A 151 13.31 -13.19 -8.03
N ARG A 152 12.17 -13.86 -8.20
CA ARG A 152 11.69 -14.91 -7.30
C ARG A 152 12.65 -16.09 -7.23
N GLU A 153 13.09 -16.61 -8.39
CA GLU A 153 14.05 -17.71 -8.47
C GLU A 153 15.40 -17.34 -7.82
N GLY A 154 15.87 -16.11 -8.05
CA GLY A 154 17.09 -15.59 -7.45
C GLY A 154 16.97 -15.54 -5.92
N VAL A 155 15.92 -14.92 -5.39
CA VAL A 155 15.67 -14.83 -3.95
C VAL A 155 15.58 -16.22 -3.32
N HIS A 156 14.84 -17.14 -3.95
CA HIS A 156 14.72 -18.51 -3.48
C HIS A 156 16.07 -19.22 -3.43
N THR A 157 16.88 -19.09 -4.48
CA THR A 157 18.21 -19.72 -4.55
C THR A 157 19.18 -19.14 -3.54
N ALA A 158 19.21 -17.81 -3.38
CA ALA A 158 20.20 -17.13 -2.55
C ALA A 158 19.85 -17.14 -1.05
N GLN A 159 18.57 -17.20 -0.71
CA GLN A 159 18.10 -17.00 0.67
C GLN A 159 17.24 -18.15 1.21
N ASN A 160 16.85 -19.11 0.37
CA ASN A 160 15.92 -20.20 0.72
C ASN A 160 14.60 -19.67 1.31
N THR A 161 14.13 -18.53 0.79
CA THR A 161 12.86 -17.88 1.14
C THR A 161 12.13 -17.46 -0.12
N ASP A 162 10.81 -17.28 -0.04
CA ASP A 162 10.03 -16.70 -1.13
C ASP A 162 9.83 -15.19 -0.93
N ILE A 163 9.32 -14.51 -1.96
CA ILE A 163 8.86 -13.13 -1.89
C ILE A 163 7.73 -13.05 -0.84
N PRO A 164 7.76 -12.11 0.12
CA PRO A 164 6.76 -12.05 1.18
C PRO A 164 5.42 -11.51 0.68
N HIS A 165 4.34 -11.97 1.31
CA HIS A 165 3.02 -11.33 1.22
C HIS A 165 2.98 -10.08 2.11
N LEU A 166 2.09 -9.14 1.77
CA LEU A 166 1.81 -8.00 2.64
C LEU A 166 0.93 -8.44 3.80
N THR A 167 1.22 -7.94 5.00
CA THR A 167 0.58 -8.38 6.23
C THR A 167 -0.18 -7.25 6.90
N ARG A 168 -1.18 -7.62 7.70
CA ARG A 168 -1.89 -6.70 8.61
C ARG A 168 -0.93 -5.91 9.50
N ASP A 169 0.06 -6.57 10.08
CA ASP A 169 1.01 -5.95 11.01
C ASP A 169 1.80 -4.84 10.34
N LEU A 170 2.20 -4.99 9.07
CA LEU A 170 2.86 -3.93 8.31
C LEU A 170 1.95 -2.70 8.18
N ILE A 171 0.68 -2.90 7.82
CA ILE A 171 -0.27 -1.78 7.62
C ILE A 171 -0.58 -1.07 8.93
N VAL A 172 -0.79 -1.81 10.02
CA VAL A 172 -1.00 -1.23 11.35
C VAL A 172 0.25 -0.50 11.85
N LYS A 173 1.44 -0.98 11.49
CA LYS A 173 2.71 -0.31 11.78
C LYS A 173 2.79 1.06 11.12
N TYR A 174 2.34 1.23 9.86
CA TYR A 174 2.28 2.56 9.23
C TYR A 174 1.50 3.55 10.09
N ALA A 175 0.33 3.16 10.57
CA ALA A 175 -0.51 4.01 11.40
C ALA A 175 0.14 4.33 12.77
N THR A 176 0.85 3.36 13.35
CA THR A 176 1.60 3.54 14.60
C THR A 176 2.78 4.50 14.41
N ASP A 177 3.55 4.33 13.35
CA ASP A 177 4.71 5.17 13.03
C ASP A 177 4.30 6.61 12.69
N LEU A 178 3.20 6.79 11.94
CA LEU A 178 2.64 8.11 11.65
C LEU A 178 2.25 8.85 12.95
N ARG A 179 1.67 8.16 13.94
CA ARG A 179 1.38 8.74 15.26
C ARG A 179 2.66 9.09 16.02
N GLN A 180 3.68 8.24 15.99
CA GLN A 180 4.99 8.53 16.61
C GLN A 180 5.66 9.78 16.00
N LEU A 181 5.49 10.01 14.70
CA LEU A 181 5.97 11.20 14.00
C LEU A 181 5.08 12.44 14.23
N GLY A 182 3.99 12.30 14.99
CA GLY A 182 3.02 13.36 15.27
C GLY A 182 2.26 13.82 14.02
N LEU A 183 2.00 12.91 13.08
CA LEU A 183 1.23 13.14 11.86
C LEU A 183 -0.22 12.66 11.98
N LEU A 184 -0.55 11.89 13.01
CA LEU A 184 -1.90 11.43 13.37
C LEU A 184 -2.21 11.80 14.82
#